data_AF-A0A957ZYF4-F1
#
_entry.id   AF-A0A957ZYF4-F1
#
_cell.length_a   1.000
_cell.length_b   1.000
_cell.length_c   1.000
_cell.angle_alpha   90.00
_cell.angle_beta   90.00
_cell.angle_gamma   90.00
#
_symmetry.space_group_name_H-M   'P 1'
#
loop_
_entity.id
_entity.type
_entity.pdbx_description
1 polymer ?
#
loop_
_entity_poly.entity_id
_entity_poly.type
_entity_poly.pdbx_seq_one_letter_code
_entity_poly.pdbx_strand_id
1 'polypeptide(L)'
;MSYIPQVYRKYDLLFTPRLISKLRNLRNDEWAKLVDHLAVLPETHPETISFSMMMIKLGGCLTCEMDSYRAQRGCAACAQNTIASFKGTDKQLLIRYEKTKISVTQQYPEQDLKQAA
;
A
#
# COMPACT_ATOMS: atom_id res chain seq x y z
N MET A 1 18.41 -15.26 -24.86
CA MET A 1 17.00 -15.25 -24.38
C MET A 1 17.01 -15.75 -22.94
N SER A 2 17.14 -14.83 -22.00
CA SER A 2 17.33 -15.11 -20.58
C SER A 2 16.06 -15.72 -20.00
N TYR A 3 16.14 -16.99 -19.62
CA TYR A 3 15.08 -17.73 -18.96
C TYR A 3 14.90 -17.14 -17.56
N ILE A 4 13.98 -16.18 -17.40
CA ILE A 4 13.50 -15.78 -16.08
C ILE A 4 12.48 -16.84 -15.67
N PRO A 5 12.75 -17.70 -14.67
CA PRO A 5 11.79 -18.67 -14.17
C PRO A 5 10.46 -17.98 -13.84
N GLN A 6 9.33 -18.58 -14.23
CA GLN A 6 7.98 -18.04 -13.97
C GLN A 6 7.71 -17.71 -12.49
N VAL A 7 8.53 -18.24 -11.58
CA VAL A 7 8.56 -17.95 -10.16
C VAL A 7 8.66 -16.44 -9.88
N TYR A 8 9.39 -15.66 -10.70
CA TYR A 8 9.59 -14.23 -10.46
C TYR A 8 8.43 -13.32 -10.92
N ARG A 9 7.43 -13.85 -11.65
CA ARG A 9 6.36 -13.03 -12.24
C ARG A 9 5.33 -12.54 -11.20
N LYS A 10 5.30 -13.13 -10.00
CA LYS A 10 4.21 -12.93 -9.02
C LYS A 10 4.68 -12.33 -7.69
N TYR A 11 5.90 -11.80 -7.64
CA TYR A 11 6.41 -11.09 -6.46
C TYR A 11 6.37 -9.60 -6.72
N ASP A 12 5.22 -8.99 -6.42
CA ASP A 12 5.19 -7.55 -6.19
C ASP A 12 6.02 -7.29 -4.93
N LEU A 13 7.29 -6.91 -5.05
CA LEU A 13 8.15 -6.66 -3.88
C LEU A 13 7.63 -5.50 -3.01
N LEU A 14 6.85 -4.60 -3.62
CA LEU A 14 6.23 -3.45 -2.98
C LEU A 14 4.71 -3.61 -2.93
N PHE A 15 4.09 -2.93 -1.97
CA PHE A 15 2.64 -2.88 -1.88
C PHE A 15 2.04 -2.21 -3.13
N THR A 16 1.05 -2.86 -3.73
CA THR A 16 0.37 -2.40 -4.96
C THR A 16 -1.04 -1.90 -4.64
N PRO A 17 -1.52 -0.80 -5.28
CA PRO A 17 -2.88 -0.29 -5.11
C PRO A 17 -4.00 -1.33 -5.27
N ARG A 18 -3.82 -2.35 -6.12
CA ARG A 18 -4.80 -3.44 -6.33
C ARG A 18 -5.13 -4.24 -5.07
N LEU A 19 -4.27 -4.16 -4.05
CA LEU A 19 -4.47 -4.84 -2.78
C LEU A 19 -5.34 -4.04 -1.80
N ILE A 20 -5.61 -2.75 -2.07
CA ILE A 20 -6.35 -1.85 -1.17
C ILE A 20 -7.72 -2.44 -0.82
N SER A 21 -8.49 -2.91 -1.79
CA SER A 21 -9.83 -3.50 -1.58
C SER A 21 -9.82 -4.70 -0.62
N LYS A 22 -8.71 -5.44 -0.54
CA LYS A 22 -8.55 -6.60 0.36
C LYS A 22 -8.35 -6.21 1.83
N LEU A 23 -8.18 -4.92 2.12
CA LEU A 23 -7.95 -4.42 3.47
C LEU A 23 -9.23 -3.93 4.15
N ARG A 24 -10.36 -3.88 3.42
CA ARG A 24 -11.62 -3.25 3.85
C ARG A 24 -12.13 -3.76 5.21
N ASN A 25 -12.19 -5.08 5.36
CA ASN A 25 -12.85 -5.72 6.51
C ASN A 25 -11.89 -5.99 7.70
N LEU A 26 -10.77 -5.28 7.77
CA LEU A 26 -9.74 -5.53 8.80
C LEU A 26 -9.91 -4.69 10.07
N ARG A 27 -10.65 -3.58 10.01
CA ARG A 27 -10.79 -2.58 11.08
C ARG A 27 -12.22 -2.00 11.08
N ASN A 28 -12.44 -0.92 11.83
CA ASN A 28 -13.74 -0.26 11.97
C ASN A 28 -14.31 0.33 10.66
N ASP A 29 -15.53 0.88 10.76
CA ASP A 29 -16.24 1.48 9.63
C ASP A 29 -15.53 2.70 9.03
N GLU A 30 -14.78 3.48 9.83
CA GLU A 30 -14.02 4.63 9.32
C GLU A 30 -12.90 4.15 8.37
N TRP A 31 -12.22 3.06 8.74
CA TRP A 31 -11.23 2.42 7.87
C TRP A 31 -11.87 1.86 6.60
N ALA A 32 -13.01 1.17 6.72
CA ALA A 32 -13.72 0.62 5.56
C ALA A 32 -14.10 1.74 4.56
N LYS A 33 -14.58 2.89 5.04
CA LYS A 33 -14.89 4.06 4.21
C LYS A 33 -13.68 4.60 3.47
N LEU A 34 -12.52 4.70 4.13
CA LEU A 34 -11.28 5.11 3.47
C LEU A 34 -10.89 4.12 2.37
N VAL A 35 -10.93 2.82 2.67
CA VAL A 35 -10.58 1.77 1.71
C VAL A 35 -11.54 1.79 0.51
N ASP A 36 -12.84 1.92 0.75
CA ASP A 36 -13.87 1.99 -0.29
C ASP A 36 -13.67 3.22 -1.20
N HIS A 37 -13.32 4.38 -0.64
CA HIS A 37 -12.97 5.59 -1.41
C HIS A 37 -11.74 5.35 -2.29
N LEU A 38 -10.65 4.85 -1.72
CA LEU A 38 -9.39 4.64 -2.43
C LEU A 38 -9.48 3.54 -3.50
N ALA A 39 -10.34 2.53 -3.31
CA ALA A 39 -10.48 1.42 -4.25
C ALA A 39 -11.13 1.85 -5.59
N VAL A 40 -11.86 2.95 -5.61
CA VAL A 40 -12.50 3.49 -6.83
C VAL A 40 -11.56 4.44 -7.59
N LEU A 41 -10.57 5.00 -6.90
CA LEU A 41 -9.65 5.96 -7.50
C LEU A 41 -8.64 5.27 -8.44
N PRO A 42 -8.16 5.97 -9.48
CA PRO A 42 -7.05 5.49 -10.30
C PRO A 42 -5.82 5.13 -9.47
N GLU A 43 -5.04 4.15 -9.93
CA GLU A 43 -3.78 3.75 -9.28
C GLU A 43 -2.77 4.92 -9.21
N THR A 44 -2.87 5.87 -10.15
CA THR A 44 -2.03 7.07 -10.28
C THR A 44 -2.56 8.27 -9.48
N HIS A 45 -3.72 8.13 -8.83
CA HIS A 45 -4.28 9.22 -8.05
C HIS A 45 -3.37 9.52 -6.82
N PRO A 46 -3.10 10.80 -6.50
CA PRO A 46 -2.22 11.17 -5.39
C PRO A 46 -2.61 10.52 -4.06
N GLU A 47 -3.91 10.38 -3.78
CA GLU A 47 -4.41 9.69 -2.59
C GLU A 47 -4.05 8.20 -2.56
N THR A 48 -4.24 7.50 -3.69
CA THR A 48 -3.92 6.08 -3.84
C THR A 48 -2.42 5.83 -3.72
N ILE A 49 -1.61 6.70 -4.32
CA ILE A 49 -0.14 6.68 -4.21
C ILE A 49 0.27 6.91 -2.75
N SER A 50 -0.35 7.89 -2.08
CA SER A 50 -0.07 8.21 -0.68
C SER A 50 -0.38 7.06 0.26
N PHE A 51 -1.51 6.38 0.04
CA PHE A 51 -1.87 5.18 0.78
C PHE A 51 -0.87 4.03 0.53
N SER A 52 -0.48 3.83 -0.73
CA SER A 52 0.51 2.81 -1.08
C SER A 52 1.86 3.10 -0.44
N MET A 53 2.30 4.36 -0.43
CA MET A 53 3.53 4.80 0.23
C MET A 53 3.46 4.61 1.76
N MET A 54 2.30 4.88 2.37
CA MET A 54 2.07 4.58 3.78
C MET A 54 2.23 3.08 4.05
N MET A 55 1.63 2.22 3.22
CA MET A 55 1.71 0.77 3.37
C MET A 55 3.14 0.24 3.16
N ILE A 56 3.87 0.77 2.18
CA ILE A 56 5.28 0.44 1.94
C ILE A 56 6.13 0.73 3.18
N LYS A 57 5.93 1.89 3.80
CA LYS A 57 6.65 2.29 5.03
C LYS A 57 6.20 1.47 6.25
N LEU A 58 4.91 1.21 6.39
CA LEU A 58 4.35 0.50 7.55
C LEU A 58 4.67 -1.00 7.52
N GLY A 59 4.59 -1.63 6.35
CA GLY A 59 4.90 -3.04 6.14
C GLY A 59 6.40 -3.33 5.97
N GLY A 60 7.23 -2.29 5.84
CA GLY A 60 8.65 -2.42 5.60
C GLY A 60 8.95 -3.12 4.27
N CYS A 61 8.19 -2.79 3.21
CA CYS A 61 8.32 -3.45 1.92
C CYS A 61 9.69 -3.20 1.27
N LEU A 62 10.33 -2.06 1.55
CA LEU A 62 11.66 -1.73 1.03
C LEU A 62 12.78 -2.66 1.54
N THR A 63 12.54 -3.40 2.62
CA THR A 63 13.47 -4.39 3.18
C THR A 63 12.97 -5.82 2.97
N CYS A 64 12.02 -6.02 2.07
CA CYS A 64 11.48 -7.34 1.75
C CYS A 64 12.33 -7.99 0.66
N GLU A 65 12.99 -9.09 1.01
CA GLU A 65 13.81 -9.88 0.08
C GLU A 65 13.06 -11.16 -0.31
N MET A 66 13.39 -11.74 -1.47
CA MET A 66 12.61 -12.86 -2.05
C MET A 66 12.61 -14.12 -1.17
N ASP A 67 13.65 -14.31 -0.37
CA ASP A 67 13.80 -15.39 0.60
C ASP A 67 13.12 -15.08 1.96
N SER A 68 12.69 -13.83 2.18
CA SER A 68 12.03 -13.44 3.42
C SER A 68 10.70 -14.17 3.59
N TYR A 69 10.41 -14.59 4.82
CA TYR A 69 9.10 -15.19 5.19
C TYR A 69 7.90 -14.35 4.70
N ARG A 70 8.06 -13.02 4.68
CA ARG A 70 7.07 -12.05 4.18
C ARG A 70 6.83 -12.19 2.67
N ALA A 71 7.89 -12.31 1.87
CA ALA A 71 7.78 -12.49 0.42
C ALA A 71 7.13 -13.83 0.07
N GLN A 72 7.51 -14.90 0.79
CA GLN A 72 6.95 -16.25 0.58
C GLN A 72 5.44 -16.32 0.88
N ARG A 73 4.93 -15.55 1.86
CA ARG A 73 3.48 -15.47 2.16
C ARG A 73 2.67 -14.65 1.15
N GLY A 74 3.33 -13.82 0.34
CA GLY A 74 2.69 -12.94 -0.63
C GLY A 74 2.16 -11.62 -0.04
N CYS A 75 2.18 -10.56 -0.85
CA CYS A 75 1.92 -9.19 -0.40
C CYS A 75 0.51 -8.94 0.10
N ALA A 76 -0.50 -9.67 -0.40
CA ALA A 76 -1.86 -9.57 0.13
C ALA A 76 -1.90 -9.98 1.62
N ALA A 77 -1.33 -11.15 1.95
CA ALA A 77 -1.28 -11.64 3.33
C ALA A 77 -0.39 -10.76 4.21
N CYS A 78 0.75 -10.30 3.68
CA CYS A 78 1.63 -9.37 4.39
C CYS A 78 0.89 -8.06 4.72
N ALA A 79 0.23 -7.43 3.75
CA ALA A 79 -0.51 -6.18 3.93
C ALA A 79 -1.66 -6.32 4.93
N GLN A 80 -2.44 -7.40 4.83
CA GLN A 80 -3.50 -7.70 5.80
C GLN A 80 -2.93 -7.84 7.21
N ASN A 81 -1.83 -8.59 7.37
CA ASN A 81 -1.18 -8.75 8.66
C ASN A 81 -0.59 -7.44 9.19
N THR A 82 -0.01 -6.59 8.33
CA THR A 82 0.49 -5.26 8.72
C THR A 82 -0.63 -4.41 9.33
N ILE A 83 -1.81 -4.38 8.72
CA ILE A 83 -2.95 -3.64 9.26
C ILE A 83 -3.53 -4.31 10.51
N ALA A 84 -3.70 -5.63 10.50
CA ALA A 84 -4.26 -6.36 11.64
C ALA A 84 -3.36 -6.28 12.89
N SER A 85 -2.03 -6.33 12.73
CA SER A 85 -1.05 -6.28 13.82
C SER A 85 -0.69 -4.85 14.27
N PHE A 86 -1.24 -3.82 13.62
CA PHE A 86 -1.00 -2.43 14.02
C PHE A 86 -1.52 -2.19 15.44
N LYS A 87 -0.61 -1.87 16.37
CA LYS A 87 -0.90 -1.71 17.81
C LYS A 87 -1.64 -0.40 18.14
N GLY A 88 -1.70 0.54 17.21
CA GLY A 88 -2.38 1.81 17.39
C GLY A 88 -3.89 1.73 17.13
N THR A 89 -4.59 2.81 17.42
CA THR A 89 -6.03 2.94 17.13
C THR A 89 -6.26 3.17 15.64
N ASP A 90 -7.47 2.86 15.17
CA ASP A 90 -7.87 3.09 13.78
C ASP A 90 -7.72 4.58 13.40
N LYS A 91 -8.00 5.49 14.33
CA LYS A 91 -7.75 6.94 14.16
C LYS A 91 -6.26 7.26 13.95
N GLN A 92 -5.36 6.62 14.69
CA GLN A 92 -3.92 6.81 14.49
C GLN A 92 -3.45 6.32 13.11
N LEU A 93 -4.09 5.26 12.60
CA LEU A 93 -3.83 4.74 11.26
C LEU A 93 -4.28 5.73 10.18
N LEU A 94 -5.47 6.32 10.32
CA LEU A 94 -5.98 7.39 9.45
C LEU A 94 -5.10 8.64 9.51
N ILE A 95 -4.66 9.06 10.70
CA ILE A 95 -3.72 10.19 10.85
C ILE A 95 -2.40 9.90 10.13
N ARG A 96 -1.92 8.64 10.16
CA ARG A 96 -0.69 8.26 9.45
C ARG A 96 -0.87 8.33 7.93
N TYR A 97 -2.04 7.96 7.43
CA TYR A 97 -2.41 8.16 6.02
C TYR A 97 -2.37 9.64 5.66
N GLU A 98 -3.08 10.49 6.41
CA GLU A 98 -3.14 11.94 6.16
C GLU A 98 -1.77 12.61 6.19
N LYS A 99 -0.91 12.25 7.16
CA LYS A 99 0.48 12.73 7.20
C LYS A 99 1.26 12.33 5.95
N THR A 100 1.08 11.09 5.48
CA THR A 100 1.75 10.61 4.27
C THR A 100 1.24 11.34 3.04
N LYS A 101 -0.07 11.59 2.96
CA LYS A 101 -0.70 12.37 1.89
C LYS A 101 -0.14 13.79 1.81
N ILE A 102 0.00 14.47 2.94
CA ILE A 102 0.62 15.80 3.01
C ILE A 102 2.06 15.73 2.50
N SER A 103 2.88 14.77 3.00
CA SER A 103 4.28 14.64 2.56
C SER A 103 4.41 14.38 1.06
N VAL A 104 3.57 13.50 0.48
CA VAL A 104 3.57 13.21 -0.95
C VAL A 104 3.17 14.43 -1.75
N THR A 105 2.11 15.13 -1.34
CA THR A 105 1.62 16.33 -2.05
C THR A 105 2.61 17.50 -1.97
N GLN A 106 3.31 17.65 -0.84
CA GLN A 106 4.37 18.66 -0.68
C GLN A 106 5.60 18.36 -1.54
N GLN A 107 5.94 17.08 -1.67
CA GLN A 107 7.14 16.65 -2.41
C GLN A 107 6.88 16.53 -3.92
N TYR A 108 5.64 16.23 -4.31
CA TYR A 108 5.19 16.05 -5.70
C TYR A 108 3.84 16.77 -5.87
N PRO A 109 3.84 18.06 -6.23
CA PRO A 109 2.59 18.77 -6.52
C PRO A 109 1.84 18.07 -7.66
N GLU A 110 0.50 18.12 -7.64
CA GLU A 110 -0.39 17.32 -8.52
C GLU A 110 -0.10 17.41 -10.04
N GLN A 111 0.62 18.45 -10.47
CA GLN A 111 1.02 18.64 -11.87
C GLN A 111 2.07 17.63 -12.34
N ASP A 112 2.96 17.17 -11.45
CA ASP A 112 4.02 16.21 -11.79
C ASP A 112 3.51 14.76 -11.78
N LEU A 113 2.54 14.45 -10.92
CA LEU A 113 1.93 13.11 -10.82
C LEU A 113 0.99 12.79 -11.98
N LYS A 114 0.36 13.82 -12.58
CA LYS A 114 -0.49 13.67 -13.78
C LYS A 114 0.30 13.47 -15.07
N GLN A 115 1.57 13.88 -15.12
CA GLN A 115 2.44 13.75 -16.30
C GLN A 115 3.17 12.40 -16.38
N ALA A 116 3.20 11.63 -15.29
CA ALA A 116 3.88 10.33 -15.21
C ALA A 116 2.96 9.11 -15.41
N ALA A 117 1.67 9.35 -15.71
CA ALA A 117 0.63 8.35 -15.95
C ALA A 117 0.30 8.25 -17.44
#